data_AF-A0A354YX39-F1
#
_entry.id   AF-A0A354YX39-F1
#
_cell.length_a   1.000
_cell.length_b   1.000
_cell.length_c   1.000
_cell.angle_alpha   90.00
_cell.angle_beta   90.00
_cell.angle_gamma   90.00
#
_symmetry.space_group_name_H-M   'P 1'
#
loop_
_entity.id
_entity.type
_entity.pdbx_description
1 polymer ?
#
loop_
_entity_poly.entity_id
_entity_poly.type
_entity_poly.pdbx_seq_one_letter_code
_entity_poly.pdbx_strand_id
1 'polypeptide(L)' 'HIALFEAMHRGEIDGLFVNGTNPVVGGPNANKEQEALTKLKWMVSVDLWLNETADYWTYQGWERTVT' A
#
# COMPACT_ATOMS: atom_id res chain seq x y z
N HIS A 1 -5.27 -10.17 6.01
CA HIS A 1 -4.86 -9.02 5.17
C HIS A 1 -6.05 -8.20 4.69
N ILE A 2 -7.09 -8.77 4.08
CA ILE A 2 -8.22 -8.03 3.47
C ILE A 2 -8.94 -7.07 4.44
N ALA A 3 -9.26 -7.48 5.68
CA ALA A 3 -9.95 -6.62 6.64
C ALA A 3 -9.17 -5.35 7.04
N LEU A 4 -7.83 -5.41 7.03
CA LEU A 4 -6.98 -4.26 7.33
C LEU A 4 -7.02 -3.23 6.21
N PHE A 5 -6.91 -3.67 4.95
CA PHE A 5 -7.02 -2.78 3.78
C PHE A 5 -8.41 -2.21 3.64
N GLU A 6 -9.47 -2.93 4.02
CA GLU A 6 -10.82 -2.38 4.06
C GLU A 6 -11.01 -1.32 5.15
N ALA A 7 -10.45 -1.52 6.36
CA ALA A 7 -10.48 -0.52 7.42
C ALA A 7 -9.69 0.75 7.03
N MET A 8 -8.53 0.59 6.38
CA MET A 8 -7.77 1.71 5.78
C MET A 8 -8.57 2.40 4.69
N HIS A 9 -9.25 1.64 3.82
CA HIS A 9 -10.07 2.21 2.75
C HIS A 9 -11.30 2.97 3.28
N ARG A 10 -11.86 2.56 4.43
CA ARG A 10 -12.92 3.26 5.17
C ARG A 10 -12.41 4.48 5.96
N GLY A 11 -11.10 4.68 6.06
CA GLY A 11 -10.49 5.77 6.83
C GLY A 11 -10.52 5.56 8.34
N GLU A 12 -10.72 4.32 8.81
CA GLU A 12 -10.68 3.97 10.23
C GLU A 12 -9.25 3.91 10.78
N ILE A 13 -8.25 3.90 9.89
CA ILE A 13 -6.84 3.78 10.21
C ILE A 13 -6.11 4.99 9.63
N ASP A 14 -5.47 5.75 10.51
CA ASP A 14 -4.72 6.96 10.15
C ASP A 14 -3.26 6.67 9.73
N GLY A 15 -2.70 5.54 10.15
CA GLY A 15 -1.33 5.18 9.78
C GLY A 15 -1.00 3.71 9.90
N LEU A 16 0.03 3.31 9.15
CA LEU A 16 0.44 1.91 9.00
C LEU A 16 1.96 1.76 9.17
N PHE A 17 2.35 0.74 9.92
CA PHE A 17 3.73 0.24 9.92
C PHE A 17 3.84 -0.94 8.96
N VAL A 18 4.72 -0.81 7.98
CA VAL A 18 5.07 -1.85 7.02
C VAL A 18 6.50 -2.27 7.32
N ASN A 19 6.71 -3.52 7.71
CA ASN A 19 8.02 -4.02 8.11
C ASN A 19 8.37 -5.27 7.31
N GLY A 20 9.19 -5.14 6.26
CA GLY A 20 9.66 -6.28 5.46
C GLY A 20 8.59 -6.93 4.58
N THR A 21 7.45 -6.27 4.36
CA THR A 21 6.32 -6.82 3.58
C THR A 21 5.92 -5.86 2.47
N ASN A 22 5.55 -6.38 1.30
CA ASN A 22 5.10 -5.57 0.16
C ASN A 22 3.59 -5.77 -0.12
N PRO A 23 2.69 -5.16 0.67
CA PRO A 23 1.26 -5.32 0.49
C PRO A 23 0.72 -4.79 -0.85
N VAL A 24 1.36 -3.81 -1.50
CA VAL A 24 0.92 -3.30 -2.82
C VAL A 24 0.92 -4.39 -3.90
N VAL A 25 1.83 -5.36 -3.81
CA VAL A 25 1.98 -6.43 -4.81
C VAL A 25 1.41 -7.76 -4.31
N GLY A 26 1.40 -7.97 -2.99
CA GLY A 26 1.10 -9.27 -2.37
C GLY A 26 -0.38 -9.54 -2.12
N GLY A 27 -1.27 -8.57 -2.28
CA GLY A 27 -2.68 -8.78 -2.00
C GLY A 27 -3.56 -8.99 -3.23
N PRO A 28 -4.80 -9.46 -3.01
CA PRO A 28 -5.67 -9.98 -4.07
C PRO A 28 -6.12 -8.91 -5.07
N ASN A 29 -5.96 -7.62 -4.77
CA ASN A 29 -6.28 -6.52 -5.68
C ASN A 29 -5.36 -5.33 -5.43
N ALA A 30 -4.21 -5.32 -6.12
CA ALA A 30 -3.16 -4.30 -6.01
C ALA A 30 -3.69 -2.86 -6.12
N ASN A 31 -4.67 -2.62 -7.01
CA ASN A 31 -5.24 -1.28 -7.20
C ASN A 31 -5.99 -0.80 -5.95
N LYS A 32 -6.80 -1.68 -5.34
CA LYS A 32 -7.60 -1.34 -4.16
C LYS A 32 -6.72 -1.15 -2.92
N GLU A 33 -5.64 -1.92 -2.83
CA GLU A 33 -4.68 -1.82 -1.73
C GLU A 33 -3.84 -0.56 -1.83
N GLN A 34 -3.40 -0.20 -3.03
CA GLN A 34 -2.73 1.08 -3.24
C GLN A 34 -3.64 2.28 -2.96
N GLU A 35 -4.91 2.23 -3.37
CA GLU A 35 -5.89 3.26 -3.03
C GLU A 35 -6.18 3.33 -1.53
N ALA A 36 -6.12 2.20 -0.80
CA ALA A 36 -6.23 2.22 0.64
C ALA A 36 -5.01 2.88 1.30
N LEU A 37 -3.81 2.69 0.75
CA LEU A 37 -2.57 3.32 1.25
C LEU A 37 -2.55 4.83 1.00
N THR A 38 -3.11 5.33 -0.10
CA THR A 38 -3.22 6.78 -0.35
C THR A 38 -4.15 7.51 0.62
N LYS A 39 -5.06 6.79 1.31
CA LYS A 39 -5.93 7.36 2.34
C LYS A 39 -5.28 7.46 3.72
N LEU A 40 -4.11 6.84 3.93
CA LEU A 40 -3.37 6.95 5.18
C LEU A 40 -2.77 8.37 5.31
N LYS A 41 -2.78 8.91 6.53
CA LYS A 41 -2.11 10.19 6.82
C LYS A 41 -0.60 10.04 6.89
N TRP A 42 -0.14 8.90 7.40
CA TRP A 42 1.29 8.59 7.50
C TRP A 42 1.52 7.08 7.37
N MET A 43 2.67 6.72 6.83
CA MET A 43 3.10 5.34 6.74
C MET A 43 4.59 5.28 7.07
N VAL A 44 4.97 4.28 7.84
CA VAL A 44 6.38 3.98 8.12
C VAL A 44 6.72 2.66 7.45
N SER A 45 7.57 2.72 6.43
CA SER A 45 8.12 1.53 5.78
C SER A 45 9.52 1.26 6.32
N VAL A 46 9.73 0.06 6.84
CA VAL A 46 11.02 -0.44 7.30
C VAL A 46 11.38 -1.63 6.43
N ASP A 47 12.27 -1.41 5.48
CA ASP A 47 12.71 -2.41 4.52
C ASP A 47 14.19 -2.24 4.19
N LEU A 48 14.83 -3.32 3.74
CA LEU A 48 16.23 -3.31 3.32
C LEU A 48 16.44 -2.58 1.99
N TRP A 49 15.40 -2.53 1.16
CA TRP A 49 15.42 -1.94 -0.18
C TRP A 49 14.16 -1.11 -0.39
N LEU A 50 14.21 -0.14 -1.32
CA LEU A 50 13.01 0.57 -1.73
C LEU A 50 12.05 -0.41 -2.41
N ASN A 51 10.83 -0.48 -1.91
CA ASN A 51 9.78 -1.36 -2.42
C ASN A 51 8.57 -0.56 -2.91
N GLU A 52 7.72 -1.21 -3.70
CA GLU A 52 6.50 -0.62 -4.25
C GLU A 52 5.56 -0.06 -3.20
N THR A 53 5.57 -0.63 -2.00
CA THR A 53 4.78 -0.13 -0.87
C THR A 53 5.36 1.16 -0.30
N ALA A 54 6.68 1.35 -0.24
CA ALA A 54 7.28 2.62 0.17
C ALA A 54 7.09 3.73 -0.89
N ASP A 55 7.08 3.34 -2.17
CA ASP A 55 6.98 4.25 -3.31
C ASP A 55 5.53 4.39 -3.85
N TYR A 56 4.54 3.99 -3.06
CA TYR A 56 3.13 3.94 -3.47
C TYR A 56 2.53 5.28 -3.95
N TRP A 57 3.20 6.40 -3.67
CA TRP A 57 2.76 7.76 -3.97
C TRP A 57 3.33 8.33 -5.28
N THR A 58 4.35 7.69 -5.88
CA THR A 58 5.02 8.21 -7.08
C THR A 58 4.38 7.76 -8.39
N TYR A 59 3.58 6.69 -8.37
CA TYR A 59 2.89 6.17 -9.54
C TYR A 59 1.54 5.58 -9.14
N GLN A 60 0.59 5.51 -10.07
CA GLN A 60 -0.66 4.77 -9.85
C GLN A 60 -0.50 3.33 -10.37
N GLY A 61 -1.02 2.33 -9.66
CA GLY A 61 -0.80 0.92 -9.96
C GLY A 61 -1.24 0.50 -11.37
N TRP A 62 -2.23 1.21 -11.94
CA TRP A 62 -2.70 1.04 -13.31
C TRP A 62 -1.83 1.70 -14.39
N GLU A 63 -0.82 2.49 -14.01
CA GLU A 63 0.19 3.04 -14.94
C GLU A 63 1.41 2.11 -15.10
N ARG A 64 1.53 1.05 -14.29
CA ARG A 64 2.56 0.02 -14.52
C ARG A 64 2.19 -0.78 -15.76
N THR A 65 2.80 -0.46 -16.89
CA THR A 65 2.82 -1.36 -18.05
C THR A 65 3.48 -2.66 -17.66
N VAL A 66 2.68 -3.72 -17.52
CA VAL A 66 3.17 -5.09 -17.39
C VAL A 66 3.86 -5.40 -18.72
N THR A 67 5.19 -5.35 -18.74
CA THR A 67 5.99 -5.78 -19.89
C THR A 67 6.28 -7.28 -19.75
#